data_AF-A0A8S3QTL5-F1
#
_entry.id   AF-A0A8S3QTL5-F1
#
_cell.length_a   1.000
_cell.length_b   1.000
_cell.length_c   1.000
_cell.angle_alpha   90.00
_cell.angle_beta   90.00
_cell.angle_gamma   90.00
#
_symmetry.space_group_name_H-M   'P 1'
#
loop_
_entity.id
_entity.type
_entity.pdbx_description
1 polymer ?
#
loop_
_entity_poly.entity_id
_entity_poly.type
_entity_poly.pdbx_seq_one_letter_code
_entity_poly.pdbx_strand_id
1 'polypeptide(L)'
;MLESQDNGQNSTKRIEPSMTASSCWTTFSQLRLYAVLFVITTFVNKYVLSILEFKYPTIFQGWQTLVGFLVMKMLVATRYLKPMQITDSEKRSDLIRWIPSMVFFVISIYSGSKGLAELSIPVFLAIQNITVVFDYLSQMIMYRKLTSAINYLMCMVIAISSLGIVLTDPQFHHGGYFWICVHILSTGLLMLYTNMTKGRLKISLMINHLAALACEDTSYDQPINKSSTKPEEPKQILSKHNVLYNDYLKENDNKDYII
;
A
#
# COMPACT_ATOMS: atom_id res chain seq x y z
N MET A 1 -50.23 -44.10 6.70
CA MET A 1 -49.15 -45.08 6.44
C MET A 1 -48.50 -44.65 5.15
N LEU A 2 -47.30 -44.04 5.22
CA LEU A 2 -46.02 -44.65 4.77
C LEU A 2 -46.06 -44.86 3.24
N GLU A 3 -45.19 -44.36 2.38
CA GLU A 3 -43.76 -44.10 2.52
C GLU A 3 -43.28 -43.29 1.28
N SER A 4 -42.14 -42.64 1.46
CA SER A 4 -41.29 -41.89 0.53
C SER A 4 -40.83 -42.62 -0.73
N GLN A 5 -40.61 -41.86 -1.83
CA GLN A 5 -39.32 -41.79 -2.57
C GLN A 5 -39.41 -40.67 -3.63
N ASP A 6 -38.69 -39.57 -3.42
CA ASP A 6 -37.34 -39.33 -3.95
C ASP A 6 -37.35 -39.01 -5.45
N ASN A 7 -37.38 -37.72 -5.75
CA ASN A 7 -36.88 -37.24 -7.02
C ASN A 7 -36.06 -35.97 -6.74
N GLY A 8 -34.88 -36.21 -6.17
CA GLY A 8 -33.81 -35.22 -6.05
C GLY A 8 -33.45 -34.67 -7.42
N GLN A 9 -34.05 -33.51 -7.75
CA GLN A 9 -33.52 -32.63 -8.78
C GLN A 9 -32.12 -32.21 -8.37
N ASN A 10 -31.14 -32.87 -8.98
CA ASN A 10 -29.74 -32.50 -9.08
C ASN A 10 -29.60 -31.03 -9.50
N SER A 11 -29.69 -30.12 -8.53
CA SER A 11 -29.08 -28.80 -8.61
C SER A 11 -27.62 -28.93 -8.19
N THR A 12 -26.83 -29.56 -9.05
CA THR A 12 -25.38 -29.40 -9.00
C THR A 12 -25.11 -27.93 -9.35
N LYS A 13 -25.05 -27.08 -8.33
CA LYS A 13 -24.46 -25.74 -8.42
C LYS A 13 -23.09 -25.92 -9.05
N ARG A 14 -22.98 -25.58 -10.33
CA ARG A 14 -21.73 -25.34 -11.03
C ARG A 14 -21.05 -24.18 -10.31
N ILE A 15 -20.17 -24.51 -9.36
CA ILE A 15 -19.24 -23.56 -8.76
C ILE A 15 -18.29 -23.19 -9.89
N GLU A 16 -18.50 -22.02 -10.49
CA GLU A 16 -17.62 -21.39 -11.48
C GLU A 16 -16.18 -21.31 -10.93
N PRO A 17 -15.21 -22.10 -11.43
CA PRO A 17 -13.81 -22.03 -11.01
C PRO A 17 -12.98 -21.03 -11.86
N SER A 18 -13.63 -20.26 -12.73
CA SER A 18 -12.99 -19.38 -13.72
C SER A 18 -12.39 -18.10 -13.10
N MET A 19 -12.97 -17.59 -12.01
CA MET A 19 -12.55 -16.33 -11.36
C MET A 19 -11.32 -16.45 -10.45
N THR A 20 -10.94 -17.65 -9.98
CA THR A 20 -9.78 -17.83 -9.09
C THR A 20 -8.49 -18.10 -9.86
N ALA A 21 -8.56 -18.86 -10.97
CA ALA A 21 -7.39 -19.21 -11.77
C ALA A 21 -6.78 -17.97 -12.45
N SER A 22 -7.60 -17.13 -13.09
CA SER A 22 -7.13 -15.91 -13.78
C SER A 22 -6.41 -14.94 -12.82
N SER A 23 -6.97 -14.73 -11.62
CA SER A 23 -6.36 -13.91 -10.58
C SER A 23 -5.05 -14.50 -10.02
N CYS A 24 -4.92 -15.82 -10.02
CA CYS A 24 -3.72 -16.51 -9.59
C CYS A 24 -2.57 -16.30 -10.60
N TRP A 25 -2.86 -16.46 -11.90
CA TRP A 25 -1.89 -16.23 -12.98
C TRP A 25 -1.39 -14.80 -13.05
N THR A 26 -2.27 -13.81 -12.86
CA THR A 26 -1.87 -12.40 -12.83
C THR A 26 -0.98 -12.10 -11.63
N THR A 27 -1.31 -12.65 -10.45
CA THR A 27 -0.49 -12.49 -9.23
C THR A 27 0.89 -13.13 -9.40
N PHE A 28 0.96 -14.34 -9.95
CA PHE A 28 2.24 -15.00 -10.25
C PHE A 28 3.05 -14.23 -11.29
N SER A 29 2.39 -13.70 -12.32
CA SER A 29 3.02 -12.88 -13.34
C SER A 29 3.63 -11.60 -12.74
N GLN A 30 2.87 -10.91 -11.88
CA GLN A 30 3.32 -9.71 -11.17
C GLN A 30 4.50 -10.01 -10.25
N LEU A 31 4.46 -11.12 -9.50
CA LEU A 31 5.55 -11.53 -8.62
C LEU A 31 6.84 -11.79 -9.40
N ARG A 32 6.76 -12.51 -10.53
CA ARG A 32 7.92 -12.78 -11.39
C ARG A 32 8.51 -11.50 -11.96
N LEU A 33 7.66 -10.60 -12.47
CA LEU A 33 8.10 -9.31 -12.99
C LEU A 33 8.78 -8.48 -11.90
N TYR A 34 8.18 -8.42 -10.71
CA TYR A 34 8.76 -7.73 -9.56
C TYR A 34 10.13 -8.31 -9.19
N ALA A 35 10.27 -9.63 -9.11
CA ALA A 35 11.54 -10.28 -8.77
C ALA A 35 12.64 -9.97 -9.80
N VAL A 36 12.32 -10.06 -11.09
CA VAL A 36 13.28 -9.75 -12.18
C VAL A 36 13.72 -8.28 -12.12
N LEU A 37 12.77 -7.34 -12.01
CA LEU A 37 13.07 -5.92 -11.92
C LEU A 37 13.89 -5.58 -10.66
N PHE A 38 13.56 -6.20 -9.53
CA PHE A 38 14.28 -6.02 -8.27
C PHE A 38 15.74 -6.47 -8.39
N VAL A 39 15.98 -7.66 -8.96
CA VAL A 39 17.34 -8.18 -9.18
C VAL A 39 18.11 -7.26 -10.12
N ILE A 40 17.56 -6.93 -11.29
CA ILE A 40 18.20 -6.02 -12.26
C ILE A 40 18.55 -4.68 -11.60
N THR A 41 17.60 -4.09 -10.88
CA THR A 41 17.80 -2.80 -10.19
C THR A 41 18.92 -2.91 -9.14
N THR A 42 18.98 -3.99 -8.39
CA THR A 42 20.03 -4.21 -7.38
C THR A 42 21.42 -4.28 -8.03
N PHE A 43 21.56 -5.02 -9.13
CA PHE A 43 22.82 -5.12 -9.86
C PHE A 43 23.23 -3.79 -10.49
N VAL A 44 22.30 -3.08 -11.14
CA VAL A 44 22.57 -1.76 -11.73
C VAL A 44 22.98 -0.76 -10.64
N ASN A 45 22.25 -0.71 -9.53
CA ASN A 45 22.59 0.18 -8.41
C ASN A 45 23.97 -0.16 -7.85
N LYS A 46 24.29 -1.45 -7.65
CA LYS A 46 25.62 -1.86 -7.21
C LYS A 46 26.71 -1.42 -8.18
N TYR A 47 26.49 -1.60 -9.48
CA TYR A 47 27.44 -1.21 -10.52
C TYR A 47 27.70 0.30 -10.49
N VAL A 48 26.65 1.13 -10.46
CA VAL A 48 26.78 2.59 -10.42
C VAL A 48 27.48 3.06 -9.14
N LEU A 49 27.13 2.49 -7.99
CA LEU A 49 27.62 2.94 -6.69
C LEU A 49 29.03 2.44 -6.36
N SER A 50 29.38 1.24 -6.81
CA SER A 50 30.63 0.57 -6.43
C SER A 50 31.69 0.61 -7.54
N ILE A 51 31.33 0.45 -8.81
CA ILE A 51 32.30 0.36 -9.93
C ILE A 51 32.51 1.73 -10.57
N LEU A 52 31.43 2.49 -10.78
CA LEU A 52 31.52 3.88 -11.23
C LEU A 52 31.97 4.84 -10.13
N GLU A 53 32.09 4.37 -8.89
CA GLU A 53 32.44 5.14 -7.69
C GLU A 53 31.60 6.43 -7.54
N PHE A 54 30.32 6.38 -7.96
CA PHE A 54 29.47 7.56 -7.91
C PHE A 54 29.20 7.96 -6.46
N LYS A 55 29.95 8.95 -5.98
CA LYS A 55 30.05 9.32 -4.55
C LYS A 55 28.77 9.92 -3.96
N TYR A 56 27.75 10.21 -4.79
CA TYR A 56 26.54 10.94 -4.42
C TYR A 56 25.26 10.12 -4.63
N PRO A 57 24.95 9.13 -3.76
CA PRO A 57 23.76 8.28 -3.91
C PRO A 57 22.44 9.06 -3.94
N THR A 58 22.37 10.20 -3.25
CA THR A 58 21.17 11.07 -3.25
C THR A 58 20.90 11.72 -4.60
N ILE A 59 21.94 12.10 -5.35
CA ILE A 59 21.79 12.66 -6.70
C ILE A 59 21.30 11.58 -7.65
N PHE A 60 21.89 10.39 -7.58
CA PHE A 60 21.49 9.25 -8.39
C PHE A 60 20.02 8.87 -8.15
N GLN A 61 19.62 8.83 -6.89
CA GLN A 61 18.24 8.58 -6.51
C GLN A 61 17.28 9.70 -6.95
N GLY A 62 17.70 10.97 -6.86
CA GLY A 62 16.93 12.10 -7.38
C GLY A 62 16.69 12.01 -8.89
N TRP A 63 17.67 11.49 -9.63
CA TRP A 63 17.52 11.20 -11.04
C TRP A 63 16.52 10.06 -11.29
N GLN A 64 16.59 8.97 -10.53
CA GLN A 64 15.64 7.86 -10.64
C GLN A 64 14.19 8.30 -10.38
N THR A 65 13.96 9.13 -9.36
CA THR A 65 12.62 9.64 -9.06
C THR A 65 12.12 10.61 -10.12
N LEU A 66 12.99 11.43 -10.71
CA LEU A 66 12.65 12.30 -11.83
C LEU A 66 12.21 11.49 -13.05
N VAL A 67 12.99 10.48 -13.45
CA VAL A 67 12.66 9.60 -14.57
C VAL A 67 11.34 8.87 -14.29
N GLY A 68 11.15 8.33 -13.09
CA GLY A 68 9.89 7.69 -12.69
C GLY A 68 8.69 8.62 -12.75
N PHE A 69 8.86 9.87 -12.31
CA PHE A 69 7.84 10.91 -12.40
C PHE A 69 7.49 11.24 -13.86
N LEU A 70 8.49 11.42 -14.72
CA LEU A 70 8.28 11.69 -16.15
C LEU A 70 7.54 10.53 -16.82
N VAL A 71 7.96 9.28 -16.57
CA VAL A 71 7.28 8.09 -17.09
C VAL A 71 5.83 8.05 -16.61
N MET A 72 5.56 8.28 -15.32
CA MET A 72 4.17 8.33 -14.84
C MET A 72 3.35 9.44 -15.49
N LYS A 73 3.92 10.64 -15.67
CA LYS A 73 3.22 11.72 -16.37
C LYS A 73 2.93 11.36 -17.82
N MET A 74 3.86 10.70 -18.50
CA MET A 74 3.65 10.20 -19.87
C MET A 74 2.53 9.17 -19.91
N LEU A 75 2.51 8.19 -18.99
CA LEU A 75 1.46 7.17 -18.92
C LEU A 75 0.07 7.78 -18.69
N VAL A 76 -0.05 8.76 -17.78
CA VAL A 76 -1.30 9.50 -17.55
C VAL A 76 -1.69 10.33 -18.78
N ALA A 77 -0.73 10.98 -19.44
CA ALA A 77 -0.97 11.74 -20.66
C ALA A 77 -1.49 10.85 -21.81
N THR A 78 -0.93 9.65 -21.95
CA THR A 78 -1.34 8.63 -22.93
C THR A 78 -2.62 7.86 -22.54
N ARG A 79 -3.30 8.24 -21.44
CA ARG A 79 -4.54 7.62 -20.94
C ARG A 79 -4.46 6.14 -20.53
N TYR A 80 -3.26 5.54 -20.50
CA TYR A 80 -3.06 4.21 -19.92
C TYR A 80 -3.34 4.18 -18.41
N LEU A 81 -3.17 5.33 -17.74
CA LEU A 81 -3.49 5.50 -16.32
C LEU A 81 -4.53 6.59 -16.15
N LYS A 82 -5.52 6.33 -15.28
CA LYS A 82 -6.50 7.35 -14.87
C LYS A 82 -5.78 8.44 -14.05
N PRO A 83 -6.00 9.73 -14.35
CA PRO A 83 -5.44 10.81 -13.54
C PRO A 83 -5.97 10.72 -12.11
N MET A 84 -5.07 10.83 -11.14
CA MET A 84 -5.42 10.87 -9.72
C MET A 84 -6.18 12.18 -9.43
N GLN A 85 -7.45 12.08 -9.05
CA GLN A 85 -8.22 13.22 -8.59
C GLN A 85 -7.82 13.51 -7.14
N ILE A 86 -7.05 14.58 -6.94
CA ILE A 86 -6.69 15.07 -5.60
C ILE A 86 -7.50 16.34 -5.36
N THR A 87 -8.46 16.30 -4.44
CA THR A 87 -9.25 17.46 -4.04
C THR A 87 -8.35 18.49 -3.33
N ASP A 88 -8.35 19.75 -3.79
CA ASP A 88 -7.35 20.75 -3.37
C ASP A 88 -7.45 21.19 -1.90
N SER A 89 -8.59 20.95 -1.22
CA SER A 89 -8.83 21.38 0.17
C SER A 89 -8.28 20.41 1.24
N GLU A 90 -8.11 19.12 0.92
CA GLU A 90 -7.55 18.09 1.84
C GLU A 90 -6.03 17.94 1.69
N LYS A 91 -5.49 18.52 0.62
CA LYS A 91 -4.12 18.36 0.14
C LYS A 91 -3.06 18.78 1.16
N ARG A 92 -3.25 19.88 1.89
CA ARG A 92 -2.21 20.43 2.79
C ARG A 92 -2.07 19.66 4.09
N SER A 93 -3.19 19.33 4.75
CA SER A 93 -3.18 18.52 5.97
C SER A 93 -2.66 17.12 5.72
N ASP A 94 -3.04 16.53 4.58
CA ASP A 94 -2.56 15.22 4.18
C ASP A 94 -1.06 15.25 3.86
N LEU A 95 -0.57 16.25 3.12
CA LEU A 95 0.87 16.37 2.86
C LEU A 95 1.69 16.45 4.16
N ILE A 96 1.24 17.25 5.14
CA ILE A 96 1.93 17.37 6.43
C ILE A 96 1.95 16.03 7.17
N ARG A 97 0.84 15.29 7.13
CA ARG A 97 0.75 13.95 7.73
C ARG A 97 1.70 12.95 7.07
N TRP A 98 2.11 13.16 5.82
CA TRP A 98 3.03 12.25 5.14
C TRP A 98 4.51 12.59 5.37
N ILE A 99 4.83 13.77 5.90
CA ILE A 99 6.22 14.21 6.14
C ILE A 99 7.04 13.19 6.94
N PRO A 100 6.56 12.63 8.08
CA PRO A 100 7.36 11.65 8.83
C PRO A 100 7.69 10.40 8.00
N SER A 101 6.73 9.93 7.20
CA SER A 101 6.92 8.82 6.26
C SER A 101 8.01 9.15 5.23
N MET A 102 7.97 10.37 4.67
CA MET A 102 8.97 10.83 3.70
C MET A 102 10.37 10.91 4.31
N VAL A 103 10.51 11.35 5.56
CA VAL A 103 11.80 11.39 6.27
C VAL A 103 12.36 9.98 6.45
N PHE A 104 11.57 9.04 6.97
CA PHE A 104 12.03 7.65 7.13
C PHE A 104 12.34 6.99 5.80
N PHE A 105 11.55 7.28 4.76
CA PHE A 105 11.80 6.80 3.41
C PHE A 105 13.14 7.29 2.89
N VAL A 106 13.44 8.60 2.98
CA VAL A 106 14.73 9.18 2.56
C VAL A 106 15.91 8.59 3.32
N ILE A 107 15.78 8.38 4.63
CA ILE A 107 16.83 7.73 5.43
C ILE A 107 17.04 6.29 4.96
N SER A 108 15.96 5.53 4.72
CA SER A 108 16.02 4.13 4.27
C SER A 108 16.72 3.99 2.93
N ILE A 109 16.35 4.79 1.93
CA ILE A 109 16.95 4.70 0.58
C ILE A 109 18.39 5.20 0.53
N TYR A 110 18.74 6.23 1.31
CA TYR A 110 20.13 6.70 1.42
C TYR A 110 21.03 5.65 2.10
N SER A 111 20.63 5.17 3.27
CA SER A 111 21.39 4.17 4.02
C SER A 111 21.44 2.82 3.30
N GLY A 112 20.37 2.43 2.61
CA GLY A 112 20.33 1.25 1.76
C GLY A 112 21.31 1.36 0.59
N SER A 113 21.40 2.52 -0.06
CA SER A 113 22.37 2.75 -1.14
C SER A 113 23.81 2.71 -0.63
N LYS A 114 24.09 3.31 0.54
CA LYS A 114 25.42 3.22 1.17
C LYS A 114 25.79 1.80 1.58
N GLY A 115 24.85 1.07 2.20
CA GLY A 115 25.04 -0.34 2.55
C GLY A 115 25.29 -1.20 1.32
N LEU A 116 24.53 -1.00 0.24
CA LEU A 116 24.70 -1.73 -1.02
C LEU A 116 26.04 -1.40 -1.71
N ALA A 117 26.51 -0.16 -1.63
CA ALA A 117 27.81 0.23 -2.19
C ALA A 117 28.96 -0.53 -1.52
N GLU A 118 28.92 -0.67 -0.19
CA GLU A 118 30.02 -1.24 0.61
C GLU A 118 29.92 -2.77 0.77
N LEU A 119 28.72 -3.34 0.91
CA LEU A 119 28.52 -4.77 1.10
C LEU A 119 28.42 -5.52 -0.24
N SER A 120 28.80 -6.80 -0.26
CA SER A 120 28.51 -7.66 -1.40
C SER A 120 27.00 -7.84 -1.56
N ILE A 121 26.52 -8.02 -2.81
CA ILE A 121 25.09 -8.18 -3.10
C ILE A 121 24.45 -9.31 -2.27
N PRO A 122 25.05 -10.51 -2.13
CA PRO A 122 24.47 -11.59 -1.35
C PRO A 122 24.30 -11.24 0.14
N VAL A 123 25.31 -10.59 0.73
CA VAL A 123 25.28 -10.16 2.14
C VAL A 123 24.20 -9.10 2.35
N PHE A 124 24.15 -8.10 1.46
CA PHE A 124 23.15 -7.04 1.50
C PHE A 124 21.72 -7.61 1.43
N LEU A 125 21.43 -8.47 0.45
CA LEU A 125 20.09 -9.04 0.26
C LEU A 125 19.68 -9.93 1.43
N ALA A 126 20.60 -10.73 1.96
CA ALA A 126 20.28 -11.60 3.07
C ALA A 126 19.94 -10.83 4.33
N ILE A 127 20.75 -9.83 4.70
CA ILE A 127 20.51 -9.00 5.88
C ILE A 127 19.25 -8.15 5.70
N GLN A 128 19.01 -7.61 4.49
CA GLN A 128 17.81 -6.83 4.18
C GLN A 128 16.51 -7.62 4.39
N ASN A 129 16.52 -8.96 4.29
CA ASN A 129 15.33 -9.78 4.54
C ASN A 129 14.77 -9.63 5.96
N ILE A 130 15.56 -9.15 6.94
CA ILE A 130 15.06 -8.80 8.27
C ILE A 130 13.91 -7.77 8.20
N THR A 131 13.86 -6.93 7.17
CA THR A 131 12.75 -5.97 6.96
C THR A 131 11.39 -6.66 6.84
N VAL A 132 11.33 -7.91 6.34
CA VAL A 132 10.10 -8.71 6.30
C VAL A 132 9.59 -9.02 7.71
N VAL A 133 10.51 -9.30 8.64
CA VAL A 133 10.17 -9.53 10.06
C VAL A 133 9.60 -8.25 10.68
N PHE A 134 10.17 -7.08 10.34
CA PHE A 134 9.65 -5.79 10.79
C PHE A 134 8.26 -5.47 10.23
N ASP A 135 8.02 -5.72 8.95
CA ASP A 135 6.69 -5.52 8.36
C ASP A 135 5.65 -6.39 9.05
N TYR A 136 6.00 -7.66 9.26
CA TYR A 136 5.13 -8.61 9.94
C TYR A 136 4.84 -8.21 11.39
N LEU A 137 5.87 -7.81 12.15
CA LEU A 137 5.71 -7.30 13.51
C LEU A 137 4.84 -6.04 13.54
N SER A 138 5.02 -5.13 12.59
CA SER A 138 4.18 -3.94 12.45
C SER A 138 2.71 -4.31 12.23
N GLN A 139 2.42 -5.24 11.33
CA GLN A 139 1.05 -5.71 11.09
C GLN A 139 0.45 -6.37 12.33
N MET A 140 1.24 -7.16 13.07
CA MET A 140 0.78 -7.79 14.32
C MET A 140 0.40 -6.75 15.38
N ILE A 141 1.25 -5.73 15.58
CA ILE A 141 0.99 -4.62 16.53
C ILE A 141 -0.29 -3.88 16.14
N MET A 142 -0.48 -3.60 14.84
CA MET A 142 -1.59 -2.77 14.36
C MET A 142 -2.92 -3.50 14.30
N TYR A 143 -2.94 -4.73 13.81
CA TYR A 143 -4.17 -5.47 13.57
C TYR A 143 -4.52 -6.43 14.71
N ARG A 144 -3.62 -6.64 15.68
CA ARG A 144 -3.77 -7.55 16.82
C ARG A 144 -4.28 -8.94 16.43
N LYS A 145 -3.96 -9.39 15.21
CA LYS A 145 -4.36 -10.71 14.72
C LYS A 145 -3.37 -11.75 15.23
N LEU A 146 -3.89 -12.79 15.89
CA LEU A 146 -3.14 -13.99 16.21
C LEU A 146 -2.67 -14.64 14.92
N THR A 147 -1.39 -14.90 14.85
CA THR A 147 -0.79 -15.39 13.63
C THR A 147 -0.52 -16.88 13.68
N SER A 148 -0.61 -17.55 12.52
CA SER A 148 -0.26 -18.97 12.40
C SER A 148 1.19 -19.23 12.84
N ALA A 149 1.41 -20.35 13.52
CA ALA A 149 2.74 -20.78 13.97
C ALA A 149 3.75 -20.87 12.82
N ILE A 150 3.29 -21.20 11.60
CA ILE A 150 4.15 -21.27 10.40
C ILE A 150 4.78 -19.92 10.09
N ASN A 151 4.02 -18.83 10.15
CA ASN A 151 4.54 -17.50 9.83
C ASN A 151 5.60 -17.05 10.85
N TYR A 152 5.39 -17.39 12.12
CA TYR A 152 6.39 -17.13 13.16
C TYR A 152 7.67 -17.93 12.90
N LEU A 153 7.55 -19.21 12.56
CA LEU A 153 8.69 -20.05 12.17
C LEU A 153 9.44 -19.45 10.98
N MET A 154 8.74 -19.01 9.93
CA MET A 154 9.37 -18.38 8.77
C MET A 154 10.13 -17.10 9.15
N CYS A 155 9.55 -16.26 10.03
CA CYS A 155 10.24 -15.07 10.53
C CYS A 155 11.51 -15.44 11.31
N MET A 156 11.47 -16.49 12.13
CA MET A 156 12.64 -16.97 12.87
C MET A 156 13.72 -17.51 11.94
N VAL A 157 13.34 -18.28 10.92
CA VAL A 157 14.28 -18.77 9.90
C VAL A 157 14.97 -17.60 9.18
N ILE A 158 14.21 -16.58 8.78
CA ILE A 158 14.77 -15.37 8.15
C ILE A 158 15.76 -14.66 9.10
N ALA A 159 15.38 -14.45 10.36
CA ALA A 159 16.21 -13.78 11.35
C ALA A 159 17.51 -14.54 11.62
N ILE A 160 17.42 -15.87 11.82
CA ILE A 160 18.59 -16.73 12.08
C ILE A 160 19.50 -16.78 10.85
N SER A 161 18.95 -16.93 9.64
CA SER A 161 19.73 -16.94 8.41
C SER A 161 20.49 -15.62 8.20
N SER A 162 19.84 -14.49 8.46
CA SER A 162 20.45 -13.16 8.34
C SER A 162 21.57 -12.98 9.36
N LEU A 163 21.34 -13.38 10.62
CA LEU A 163 22.35 -13.32 11.68
C LEU A 163 23.54 -14.26 11.40
N GLY A 164 23.28 -15.46 10.89
CA GLY A 164 24.31 -16.41 10.51
C GLY A 164 25.28 -15.81 9.48
N ILE A 165 24.77 -15.02 8.54
CA ILE A 165 25.62 -14.33 7.55
C ILE A 165 26.48 -13.25 8.20
N VAL A 166 25.92 -12.44 9.10
CA VAL A 166 26.69 -11.41 9.83
C VAL A 166 27.86 -12.04 10.60
N LEU A 167 27.66 -13.23 11.18
CA LEU A 167 28.67 -13.92 11.99
C LEU A 167 29.73 -14.66 11.16
N THR A 168 29.40 -15.05 9.93
CA THR A 168 30.26 -15.89 9.08
C THR A 168 30.85 -15.15 7.89
N ASP A 169 30.55 -13.86 7.71
CA ASP A 169 31.03 -13.07 6.60
C ASP A 169 32.56 -12.87 6.64
N PRO A 170 33.32 -13.43 5.69
CA PRO A 170 34.76 -13.23 5.62
C PRO A 170 35.17 -11.82 5.15
N GLN A 171 34.24 -11.04 4.56
CA GLN A 171 34.49 -9.70 4.01
C GLN A 171 33.85 -8.60 4.87
N PHE A 172 33.92 -8.76 6.19
CA PHE A 172 33.25 -7.87 7.14
C PHE A 172 33.71 -6.40 7.01
N HIS A 173 32.83 -5.53 6.52
CA HIS A 173 33.10 -4.10 6.38
C HIS A 173 32.24 -3.27 7.35
N HIS A 174 32.85 -2.72 8.42
CA HIS A 174 32.15 -2.00 9.49
C HIS A 174 31.18 -0.91 8.99
N GLY A 175 31.58 -0.14 7.98
CA GLY A 175 30.73 0.91 7.39
C GLY A 175 29.47 0.35 6.73
N GLY A 176 29.59 -0.76 6.01
CA GLY A 176 28.49 -1.37 5.26
C GLY A 176 27.45 -1.95 6.20
N TYR A 177 27.92 -2.64 7.25
CA TYR A 177 27.08 -3.18 8.32
C TYR A 177 26.38 -2.08 9.13
N PHE A 178 27.06 -0.96 9.41
CA PHE A 178 26.43 0.19 10.05
C PHE A 178 25.30 0.75 9.18
N TRP A 179 25.55 0.99 7.89
CA TRP A 179 24.55 1.56 6.98
C TRP A 179 23.35 0.63 6.76
N ILE A 180 23.56 -0.69 6.64
CA ILE A 180 22.43 -1.62 6.49
C ILE A 180 21.59 -1.75 7.76
N CYS A 181 22.18 -1.60 8.95
CA CYS A 181 21.42 -1.52 10.20
C CYS A 181 20.52 -0.27 10.23
N VAL A 182 21.05 0.89 9.82
CA VAL A 182 20.26 2.13 9.68
C VAL A 182 19.13 1.94 8.65
N HIS A 183 19.41 1.25 7.54
CA HIS A 183 18.41 0.93 6.51
C HIS A 183 17.28 0.07 7.06
N ILE A 184 17.60 -1.01 7.78
CA ILE A 184 16.58 -1.91 8.36
C ILE A 184 15.72 -1.17 9.38
N LEU A 185 16.35 -0.41 10.28
CA LEU A 185 15.63 0.33 11.32
C LEU A 185 14.69 1.39 10.73
N SER A 186 15.19 2.20 9.80
CA SER A 186 14.38 3.24 9.14
C SER A 186 13.26 2.64 8.28
N THR A 187 13.50 1.52 7.61
CA THR A 187 12.48 0.78 6.86
C THR A 187 11.40 0.20 7.78
N GLY A 188 11.79 -0.36 8.93
CA GLY A 188 10.84 -0.86 9.93
C GLY A 188 9.96 0.25 10.51
N LEU A 189 10.55 1.42 10.81
CA LEU A 189 9.79 2.60 11.27
C LEU A 189 8.84 3.12 10.18
N LEU A 190 9.27 3.15 8.92
CA LEU A 190 8.44 3.51 7.77
C LEU A 190 7.24 2.57 7.64
N MET A 191 7.45 1.25 7.74
CA MET A 191 6.39 0.23 7.68
C MET A 191 5.39 0.43 8.83
N LEU A 192 5.88 0.62 10.05
CA LEU A 192 5.04 0.90 11.22
C LEU A 192 4.17 2.14 11.04
N TYR A 193 4.78 3.24 10.61
CA TYR A 193 4.06 4.49 10.38
C TYR A 193 3.03 4.37 9.25
N THR A 194 3.38 3.67 8.17
CA THR A 194 2.50 3.46 7.03
C THR A 194 1.31 2.57 7.42
N ASN A 195 1.53 1.52 8.22
CA ASN A 195 0.45 0.66 8.68
C ASN A 195 -0.48 1.38 9.68
N MET A 196 0.08 2.23 10.55
CA MET A 196 -0.68 3.14 11.43
C MET A 196 -1.59 4.09 10.63
N THR A 197 -1.04 4.73 9.60
CA THR A 197 -1.79 5.70 8.79
C THR A 197 -2.88 5.02 7.95
N LYS A 198 -2.59 3.87 7.33
CA LYS A 198 -3.58 3.04 6.62
C LYS A 198 -4.72 2.61 7.54
N GLY A 199 -4.41 2.14 8.76
CA GLY A 199 -5.41 1.74 9.75
C GLY A 199 -6.36 2.90 10.12
N ARG A 200 -5.79 4.08 10.42
CA ARG A 200 -6.58 5.29 10.71
C ARG A 200 -7.45 5.73 9.53
N LEU A 201 -6.92 5.68 8.30
CA LEU A 201 -7.66 6.05 7.10
C LEU A 201 -8.88 5.14 6.90
N LYS A 202 -8.69 3.82 7.07
CA LYS A 202 -9.78 2.84 6.99
C LYS A 202 -10.90 3.12 8.01
N ILE A 203 -10.53 3.48 9.24
CA ILE A 203 -11.51 3.84 10.29
C ILE A 203 -12.25 5.13 9.91
N SER A 204 -11.53 6.16 9.46
CA SER A 204 -12.14 7.43 9.05
C SER A 204 -13.14 7.25 7.90
N LEU A 205 -12.80 6.42 6.91
CA LEU A 205 -13.70 6.10 5.81
C LEU A 205 -14.97 5.36 6.28
N MET A 206 -14.82 4.41 7.21
CA MET A 206 -15.99 3.72 7.78
C MET A 206 -16.90 4.67 8.57
N ILE A 207 -16.32 5.59 9.37
CA ILE A 207 -17.11 6.60 10.12
C ILE A 207 -17.86 7.51 9.14
N ASN A 208 -17.21 8.00 8.09
CA ASN A 208 -17.86 8.86 7.10
C ASN A 208 -18.99 8.14 6.37
N HIS A 209 -18.83 6.86 6.04
CA HIS A 209 -19.88 6.05 5.43
C HIS A 209 -21.07 5.85 6.39
N LEU A 210 -20.81 5.57 7.67
CA LEU A 210 -21.87 5.43 8.67
C LEU A 210 -22.62 6.76 8.92
N ALA A 211 -21.90 7.88 8.93
CA ALA A 211 -22.49 9.21 9.05
C ALA A 211 -23.38 9.56 7.84
N ALA A 212 -22.96 9.16 6.63
CA ALA A 212 -23.78 9.35 5.41
C ALA A 212 -25.09 8.54 5.49
N LEU A 213 -25.02 7.27 5.90
CA LEU A 213 -26.22 6.44 6.09
C LEU A 213 -27.15 7.03 7.16
N ALA A 214 -26.60 7.46 8.31
CA ALA A 214 -27.41 8.07 9.38
C ALA A 214 -28.07 9.40 8.96
N CYS A 215 -27.42 10.16 8.07
CA CYS A 215 -27.98 11.39 7.52
C CYS A 215 -29.14 11.12 6.53
N GLU A 216 -29.07 10.01 5.79
CA GLU A 216 -30.13 9.59 4.88
C GLU A 216 -31.40 9.15 5.63
N ASP A 217 -31.24 8.44 6.75
CA ASP A 217 -32.36 8.04 7.63
C ASP A 217 -33.05 9.25 8.30
N THR A 218 -32.29 10.26 8.72
CA THR A 218 -32.84 11.46 9.39
C THR A 218 -33.67 12.34 8.44
N SER A 219 -33.49 12.20 7.12
CA SER A 219 -34.24 12.96 6.12
C SER A 219 -35.64 12.40 5.84
N TYR A 220 -35.98 11.17 6.29
CA TYR A 220 -37.29 10.57 6.07
C TYR A 220 -38.29 10.76 7.24
N ASP A 221 -37.82 11.16 8.43
CA ASP A 221 -38.64 11.24 9.65
C ASP A 221 -39.20 12.65 9.97
N GLN A 222 -39.24 13.58 9.02
CA GLN A 222 -39.94 14.87 9.23
C GLN A 222 -41.45 14.71 8.92
N PRO A 223 -42.35 14.76 9.92
CA PRO A 223 -43.78 14.84 9.64
C PRO A 223 -44.06 16.18 8.93
N ILE A 224 -44.66 16.10 7.74
CA ILE A 224 -45.13 17.24 6.96
C ILE A 224 -46.18 18.00 7.79
N ASN A 225 -45.77 18.99 8.57
CA ASN A 225 -46.69 19.96 9.16
C ASN A 225 -46.63 21.26 8.34
N LYS A 226 -47.70 21.49 7.56
CA LYS A 226 -47.93 22.76 6.88
C LYS A 226 -48.35 23.79 7.93
N SER A 227 -47.46 24.72 8.31
CA SER A 227 -47.90 26.07 8.70
C SER A 227 -46.81 27.11 8.44
N SER A 228 -47.30 28.29 8.06
CA SER A 228 -46.60 29.43 7.48
C SER A 228 -45.76 30.22 8.50
N THR A 229 -44.47 30.46 8.22
CA THR A 229 -43.76 31.74 8.51
C THR A 229 -42.36 31.77 7.85
N LYS A 230 -42.04 32.88 7.16
CA LYS A 230 -40.70 33.28 6.67
C LYS A 230 -39.94 34.05 7.78
N PRO A 231 -38.64 34.40 7.64
CA PRO A 231 -37.51 33.79 6.92
C PRO A 231 -36.23 33.66 7.81
N GLU A 232 -35.35 32.68 7.57
CA GLU A 232 -33.92 32.83 7.89
C GLU A 232 -33.07 31.90 7.01
N GLU A 233 -32.01 32.45 6.41
CA GLU A 233 -31.20 31.83 5.37
C GLU A 233 -29.92 31.22 5.97
N PRO A 234 -29.65 29.92 5.78
CA PRO A 234 -28.29 29.40 5.82
C PRO A 234 -27.90 28.86 4.44
N LYS A 235 -27.66 29.74 3.47
CA LYS A 235 -27.03 29.39 2.20
C LYS A 235 -25.51 29.52 2.32
N GLN A 236 -24.82 28.39 2.51
CA GLN A 236 -23.51 28.15 1.85
C GLN A 236 -22.94 26.74 2.06
N ILE A 237 -23.34 26.01 3.11
CA ILE A 237 -22.76 24.67 3.40
C ILE A 237 -23.47 23.55 2.61
N LEU A 238 -24.79 23.68 2.42
CA LEU A 238 -25.64 22.66 1.78
C LEU A 238 -25.47 22.59 0.25
N SER A 239 -25.09 23.70 -0.39
CA SER A 239 -24.90 23.75 -1.84
C SER A 239 -23.65 22.98 -2.29
N LYS A 240 -22.57 22.97 -1.51
CA LYS A 240 -21.33 22.27 -1.88
C LYS A 240 -21.43 20.75 -1.72
N HIS A 241 -22.23 20.28 -0.75
CA HIS A 241 -22.42 18.85 -0.50
C HIS A 241 -23.36 18.19 -1.52
N ASN A 242 -24.40 18.91 -1.97
CA ASN A 242 -25.29 18.39 -3.03
C ASN A 242 -24.61 18.26 -4.39
N VAL A 243 -23.58 19.05 -4.68
CA VAL A 243 -22.81 18.91 -5.92
C VAL A 243 -21.97 17.62 -5.88
N LEU A 244 -21.33 17.32 -4.75
CA LEU A 244 -20.51 16.11 -4.58
C LEU A 244 -21.35 14.82 -4.63
N TYR A 245 -22.56 14.85 -4.07
CA TYR A 245 -23.49 13.72 -4.08
C TYR A 245 -24.06 13.45 -5.49
N ASN A 246 -24.41 14.49 -6.23
CA ASN A 246 -24.90 14.35 -7.61
C ASN A 246 -23.81 13.86 -8.59
N ASP A 247 -22.54 14.18 -8.34
CA ASP A 247 -21.42 13.64 -9.12
C ASP A 247 -21.17 12.16 -8.81
N TYR A 248 -21.42 11.71 -7.57
CA TYR A 248 -21.31 10.29 -7.19
C TYR A 248 -22.45 9.43 -7.77
N LEU A 249 -23.68 9.99 -7.87
CA LEU A 249 -24.80 9.30 -8.50
C LEU A 249 -24.61 9.13 -10.02
N LYS A 250 -24.03 10.14 -10.70
CA LYS A 250 -23.67 10.02 -12.13
C LYS A 250 -22.59 8.97 -12.42
N GLU A 251 -21.70 8.68 -11.47
CA GLU A 251 -20.67 7.64 -11.62
C GLU A 251 -21.22 6.21 -11.39
N ASN A 252 -22.33 6.07 -10.66
CA ASN A 252 -22.97 4.77 -10.43
C ASN A 252 -24.04 4.41 -11.49
N ASP A 253 -24.72 5.38 -12.09
CA ASP A 253 -25.67 5.11 -13.19
C ASP A 253 -24.97 4.68 -14.50
N ASN A 254 -23.66 4.92 -14.65
CA ASN A 254 -22.90 4.54 -15.84
C ASN A 254 -22.09 3.24 -15.68
N LYS A 255 -22.42 2.42 -14.67
CA LYS A 255 -21.81 1.09 -14.44
C LYS A 255 -22.67 -0.09 -14.85
N ASP A 256 -23.82 0.17 -15.46
CA ASP A 256 -24.49 -0.85 -16.26
C ASP A 256 -24.12 -0.63 -17.74
N TYR A 257 -23.58 -1.70 -18.33
CA TYR A 257 -23.27 -1.90 -19.75
C TYR A 257 -21.83 -1.59 -20.25
N ILE A 258 -21.15 -2.74 -20.48
CA ILE A 258 -20.26 -3.09 -21.60
C ILE A 258 -18.74 -3.12 -21.29
N ILE A 259 -18.29 -4.36 -21.04
CA ILE A 259 -17.15 -5.11 -21.64
C ILE A 259 -15.93 -4.27 -22.05
#